data_AF-A0A067REL6-F1
#
_entry.id   AF-A0A067REL6-F1
#
_cell.length_a   1.000
_cell.length_b   1.000
_cell.length_c   1.000
_cell.angle_alpha   90.00
_cell.angle_beta   90.00
_cell.angle_gamma   90.00
#
_symmetry.space_group_name_H-M   'P 1'
#
loop_
_entity.id
_entity.type
_entity.pdbx_description
1 polymer ?
#
loop_
_entity_poly.entity_id
_entity_poly.type
_entity_poly.pdbx_seq_one_letter_code
_entity_poly.pdbx_strand_id
1 'polypeptide(L)'
;MKNKVADNTANSIIKSIVVITGGICILTVFVVDKLGSILQLALSVGGVTGGASLGLFSFGMFYPRGNSKGALAGSISSLIFMSWVVFGTQTAIANGSMKQKVLPTNADGCGFNETIPELQQNDTATDDVFILYRVSFMYYTFIGMAVVFIVGVIVSLLTEPPNLQEMNPALFTPIVRNYVERKIRGYVVKESSEMERLNIETHN
;
A
#
# COMPACT_ATOMS: atom_id res chain seq x y z
N MET A 1 0.93 -41.41 0.01
CA MET A 1 1.78 -41.01 -1.14
C MET A 1 1.35 -39.71 -1.85
N LYS A 2 0.32 -38.97 -1.39
CA LYS A 2 -0.26 -37.82 -2.12
C LYS A 2 0.52 -36.49 -2.04
N ASN A 3 1.59 -36.37 -1.25
CA ASN A 3 2.29 -35.08 -1.03
C ASN A 3 3.61 -34.87 -1.80
N LYS A 4 4.27 -35.93 -2.29
CA LYS A 4 5.62 -35.78 -2.87
C LYS A 4 5.64 -35.00 -4.20
N VAL A 5 4.55 -35.05 -4.98
CA VAL A 5 4.42 -34.27 -6.22
C VAL A 5 4.14 -32.80 -5.92
N ALA A 6 3.30 -32.50 -4.92
CA ALA A 6 2.98 -31.13 -4.50
C ALA A 6 4.21 -30.42 -3.92
N ASP A 7 5.02 -31.10 -3.11
CA ASP A 7 6.26 -30.54 -2.54
C ASP A 7 7.28 -30.20 -3.62
N ASN A 8 7.41 -31.06 -4.63
CA ASN A 8 8.30 -30.81 -5.77
C ASN A 8 7.80 -29.63 -6.63
N THR A 9 6.50 -29.52 -6.86
CA THR A 9 5.89 -28.38 -7.57
C THR A 9 6.06 -27.08 -6.79
N ALA A 10 5.80 -27.08 -5.48
CA ALA A 10 6.01 -25.92 -4.61
C ALA A 10 7.47 -25.47 -4.62
N ASN A 11 8.41 -26.41 -4.52
CA ASN A 11 9.84 -26.10 -4.60
C ASN A 11 10.24 -25.50 -5.96
N SER A 12 9.67 -26.01 -7.06
CA SER A 12 9.92 -25.47 -8.41
C SER A 12 9.37 -24.05 -8.55
N ILE A 13 8.19 -23.77 -8.00
CA ILE A 13 7.59 -22.42 -7.99
C ILE A 13 8.47 -21.46 -7.19
N ILE A 14 8.90 -21.83 -5.98
CA ILE A 14 9.76 -20.99 -5.14
C ILE A 14 11.08 -20.69 -5.87
N LYS A 15 11.73 -21.72 -6.44
CA LYS A 15 12.96 -21.53 -7.23
C LYS A 15 12.74 -20.58 -8.41
N SER A 16 11.64 -20.73 -9.14
CA SER A 16 11.29 -19.86 -10.26
C SER A 16 11.11 -18.40 -9.82
N ILE A 17 10.37 -18.17 -8.73
CA ILE A 17 10.17 -16.82 -8.16
C ILE A 17 11.51 -16.18 -7.77
N VAL A 18 12.42 -16.93 -7.14
CA VAL A 18 13.74 -16.44 -6.74
C VAL A 18 14.59 -16.07 -7.97
N VAL A 19 14.62 -16.92 -8.99
CA VAL A 19 15.39 -16.65 -10.23
C VAL A 19 14.84 -15.42 -10.96
N ILE A 20 13.52 -15.31 -11.11
CA ILE A 20 12.88 -14.18 -11.78
C ILE A 20 13.10 -12.89 -10.98
N THR A 21 12.87 -12.90 -9.66
CA THR A 21 13.05 -11.72 -8.81
C THR A 21 14.51 -11.27 -8.77
N GLY A 22 15.45 -12.21 -8.67
CA GLY A 22 16.89 -11.92 -8.72
C GLY A 22 17.30 -11.30 -10.06
N GLY A 23 16.77 -11.82 -11.17
CA GLY A 23 17.00 -11.23 -12.50
C GLY A 23 16.48 -9.80 -12.61
N ILE A 24 15.26 -9.53 -12.11
CA ILE A 24 14.68 -8.18 -12.08
C ILE A 24 15.53 -7.23 -11.21
N CYS A 25 16.03 -7.69 -10.06
CA CYS A 25 16.91 -6.89 -9.20
C CYS A 25 18.19 -6.49 -9.94
N ILE A 26 18.86 -7.42 -10.62
CA ILE A 26 20.08 -7.13 -11.39
C ILE A 26 19.80 -6.13 -12.52
N LEU A 27 18.69 -6.30 -13.26
CA LEU A 27 18.28 -5.35 -14.30
C LEU A 27 18.03 -3.95 -13.74
N THR A 28 17.40 -3.86 -12.57
CA THR A 28 17.05 -2.59 -11.93
C THR A 28 18.29 -1.80 -11.51
N VAL A 29 19.39 -2.47 -11.10
CA VAL A 29 20.65 -1.79 -10.71
C VAL A 29 21.20 -0.94 -11.85
N PHE A 30 21.20 -1.43 -13.09
CA PHE A 30 21.66 -0.65 -14.25
C PHE A 30 20.81 0.59 -14.52
N VAL A 31 19.51 0.53 -14.19
CA VAL A 31 18.60 1.67 -14.31
C VAL A 31 18.89 2.68 -13.20
N VAL A 32 19.13 2.20 -11.97
CA VAL A 32 19.41 3.04 -10.80
C VAL A 32 20.72 3.81 -10.96
N ASP A 33 21.75 3.24 -11.60
CA ASP A 33 23.01 3.94 -11.90
C ASP A 33 22.82 5.20 -12.79
N LYS A 34 21.71 5.28 -13.53
CA LYS A 34 21.36 6.44 -14.36
C LYS A 34 20.50 7.47 -13.63
N LEU A 35 20.06 7.17 -12.41
CA LEU A 35 19.25 8.06 -11.59
C LEU A 35 20.14 8.86 -10.64
N GLY A 36 20.15 10.18 -10.76
CA GLY A 36 20.94 11.05 -9.87
C GLY A 36 20.47 11.09 -8.42
N SER A 37 19.26 10.59 -8.12
CA SER A 37 18.61 10.69 -6.81
C SER A 37 18.18 9.32 -6.23
N ILE A 38 19.14 8.39 -6.14
CA ILE A 38 18.90 6.99 -5.68
C ILE A 38 18.25 6.94 -4.29
N LEU A 39 18.74 7.75 -3.34
CA LEU A 39 18.21 7.80 -1.98
C LEU A 39 16.74 8.20 -1.95
N GLN A 40 16.36 9.19 -2.76
CA GLN A 40 14.99 9.68 -2.86
C GLN A 40 14.07 8.61 -3.45
N LEU A 41 14.51 7.92 -4.50
CA LEU A 41 13.75 6.81 -5.08
C LEU A 41 13.52 5.71 -4.02
N ALA A 42 14.58 5.30 -3.31
CA ALA A 42 14.49 4.27 -2.28
C ALA A 42 13.50 4.65 -1.16
N LEU A 43 13.55 5.90 -0.68
CA LEU A 43 12.62 6.41 0.33
C LEU A 43 11.18 6.47 -0.19
N SER A 44 10.97 6.90 -1.43
CA SER A 44 9.63 6.93 -2.03
C SER A 44 9.04 5.53 -2.22
N VAL A 45 9.81 4.57 -2.73
CA VAL A 45 9.34 3.20 -2.98
C VAL A 45 9.06 2.51 -1.64
N GLY A 46 9.96 2.66 -0.66
CA GLY A 46 9.73 2.18 0.70
C GLY A 46 8.47 2.77 1.33
N GLY A 47 8.25 4.08 1.16
CA GLY A 47 7.06 4.78 1.65
C GLY A 47 5.76 4.29 0.99
N VAL A 48 5.77 4.07 -0.32
CA VAL A 48 4.62 3.57 -1.11
C VAL A 48 4.28 2.13 -0.73
N THR A 49 5.26 1.23 -0.71
CA THR A 49 5.06 -0.17 -0.33
C THR A 49 4.59 -0.26 1.13
N GLY A 50 5.26 0.47 2.04
CA GLY A 50 4.87 0.54 3.44
C GLY A 50 3.46 1.09 3.63
N GLY A 51 3.08 2.15 2.90
CA GLY A 51 1.75 2.75 2.94
C GLY A 51 0.65 1.83 2.43
N ALA A 52 0.90 1.13 1.32
CA ALA A 52 -0.06 0.17 0.77
C ALA A 52 -0.27 -1.02 1.72
N SER A 53 0.80 -1.59 2.28
CA SER A 53 0.70 -2.67 3.28
C SER A 53 -0.01 -2.20 4.55
N LEU A 54 0.37 -1.04 5.08
CA LEU A 54 -0.28 -0.45 6.25
C LEU A 54 -1.77 -0.21 6.01
N GLY A 55 -2.13 0.34 4.84
CA GLY A 55 -3.52 0.57 4.42
C GLY A 55 -4.32 -0.72 4.32
N LEU A 56 -3.75 -1.77 3.71
CA LEU A 56 -4.40 -3.07 3.57
C LEU A 56 -4.71 -3.71 4.94
N PHE A 57 -3.71 -3.75 5.83
CA PHE A 57 -3.90 -4.31 7.16
C PHE A 57 -4.85 -3.47 8.01
N SER A 58 -4.72 -2.15 7.97
CA SER A 58 -5.61 -1.25 8.70
C SER A 58 -7.05 -1.36 8.20
N PHE A 59 -7.27 -1.42 6.88
CA PHE A 59 -8.57 -1.64 6.30
C PHE A 59 -9.20 -2.95 6.81
N GLY A 60 -8.44 -4.06 6.81
CA GLY A 60 -8.90 -5.34 7.34
C GLY A 60 -9.23 -5.32 8.84
N MET A 61 -8.44 -4.59 9.64
CA MET A 61 -8.61 -4.51 11.10
C MET A 61 -9.72 -3.56 11.56
N PHE A 62 -9.94 -2.46 10.84
CA PHE A 62 -10.87 -1.39 11.23
C PHE A 62 -12.21 -1.44 10.48
N TYR A 63 -12.27 -2.02 9.29
CA TYR A 63 -13.49 -2.05 8.49
C TYR A 63 -14.13 -3.45 8.50
N PRO A 64 -15.12 -3.72 9.39
CA PRO A 64 -15.71 -5.04 9.55
C PRO A 64 -16.57 -5.49 8.36
N ARG A 65 -16.95 -4.58 7.47
CA ARG A 65 -17.64 -4.90 6.21
C ARG A 65 -16.67 -5.03 5.03
N GLY A 66 -15.36 -5.08 5.30
CA GLY A 66 -14.33 -5.20 4.28
C GLY A 66 -14.40 -6.55 3.58
N ASN A 67 -14.52 -6.51 2.26
CA ASN A 67 -14.46 -7.72 1.45
C ASN A 67 -13.03 -7.91 0.91
N SER A 68 -12.60 -9.17 0.76
CA SER A 68 -11.32 -9.53 0.13
C SER A 68 -11.15 -8.90 -1.26
N LYS A 69 -12.26 -8.78 -2.02
CA LYS A 69 -12.26 -8.10 -3.32
C LYS A 69 -11.94 -6.60 -3.19
N GLY A 70 -12.50 -5.92 -2.20
CA GLY A 70 -12.24 -4.50 -1.95
C GLY A 70 -10.83 -4.26 -1.42
N ALA A 71 -10.34 -5.13 -0.55
CA ALA A 71 -8.96 -5.08 -0.04
C ALA A 71 -7.92 -5.22 -1.17
N LEU A 72 -8.12 -6.17 -2.09
CA LEU A 72 -7.27 -6.35 -3.26
C LEU A 72 -7.37 -5.17 -4.23
N ALA A 73 -8.58 -4.72 -4.56
CA ALA A 73 -8.79 -3.59 -5.46
C ALA A 73 -8.18 -2.28 -4.91
N GLY A 74 -8.34 -2.02 -3.60
CA GLY A 74 -7.74 -0.88 -2.92
C GLY A 74 -6.21 -0.92 -2.94
N SER A 75 -5.62 -2.09 -2.70
CA SER A 75 -4.16 -2.28 -2.74
C SER A 75 -3.59 -2.05 -4.14
N ILE A 76 -4.20 -2.66 -5.16
CA ILE A 76 -3.75 -2.56 -6.56
C ILE A 76 -3.90 -1.12 -7.06
N SER A 77 -5.05 -0.48 -6.83
CA SER A 77 -5.29 0.91 -7.26
C SER A 77 -4.31 1.89 -6.60
N SER A 78 -4.00 1.71 -5.30
CA SER A 78 -2.99 2.51 -4.62
C SER A 78 -1.61 2.33 -5.21
N LEU A 79 -1.20 1.09 -5.55
CA LEU A 79 0.10 0.84 -6.16
C LEU A 79 0.20 1.49 -7.54
N ILE A 80 -0.85 1.41 -8.36
CA ILE A 80 -0.89 2.05 -9.68
C ILE A 80 -0.82 3.57 -9.55
N PHE A 81 -1.67 4.15 -8.71
CA PHE A 81 -1.71 5.59 -8.47
C PHE A 81 -0.37 6.12 -7.95
N MET A 82 0.23 5.43 -6.99
CA MET A 82 1.52 5.82 -6.45
C MET A 82 2.67 5.63 -7.43
N SER A 83 2.64 4.56 -8.22
CA SER A 83 3.63 4.36 -9.28
C SER A 83 3.57 5.47 -10.32
N TRP A 84 2.37 5.94 -10.67
CA TRP A 84 2.18 7.10 -11.53
C TRP A 84 2.77 8.38 -10.93
N VAL A 85 2.49 8.66 -9.65
CA VAL A 85 3.04 9.82 -8.94
C VAL A 85 4.57 9.77 -8.87
N VAL A 86 5.15 8.61 -8.51
CA VAL A 86 6.61 8.42 -8.44
C VAL A 86 7.22 8.58 -9.83
N PHE A 87 6.65 7.99 -10.87
CA PHE A 87 7.18 8.15 -12.22
C PHE A 87 7.15 9.61 -12.67
N GLY A 88 6.06 10.32 -12.40
CA GLY A 88 5.96 11.77 -12.61
C GLY A 88 7.02 12.56 -11.85
N THR A 89 7.35 12.18 -10.60
CA THR A 89 8.39 12.86 -9.81
C THR A 89 9.74 12.71 -10.50
N GLN A 90 10.05 11.50 -10.97
CA GLN A 90 11.33 11.20 -11.60
C GLN A 90 11.46 11.90 -12.96
N THR A 91 10.38 11.99 -13.75
CA THR A 91 10.37 12.76 -15.00
C THR A 91 10.56 14.26 -14.75
N ALA A 92 9.91 14.82 -13.72
CA ALA A 92 10.07 16.24 -13.37
C ALA A 92 11.50 16.59 -12.88
N ILE A 93 12.15 15.65 -12.19
CA ILE A 93 13.56 15.79 -11.76
C ILE A 93 14.49 15.65 -12.98
N ALA A 94 14.24 14.69 -13.87
CA ALA A 94 15.04 14.46 -15.07
C ALA A 94 14.99 15.63 -16.07
N ASN A 95 13.84 16.31 -16.19
CA ASN A 95 13.67 17.49 -17.04
C ASN A 95 14.28 18.78 -16.45
N GLY A 96 14.91 18.72 -15.28
CA GLY A 96 15.63 19.86 -14.69
C GLY A 96 14.75 20.89 -13.98
N SER A 97 13.43 20.72 -13.94
CA SER A 97 12.50 21.62 -13.22
C SER A 97 12.57 21.50 -11.70
N MET A 98 13.27 20.48 -11.18
CA MET A 98 13.53 20.31 -9.76
C MET A 98 15.02 20.09 -9.49
N LYS A 99 15.78 21.18 -9.39
CA LYS A 99 17.02 21.16 -8.63
C LYS A 99 16.65 20.87 -7.19
N GLN A 100 17.02 19.69 -6.69
CA GLN A 100 16.89 19.37 -5.28
C GLN A 100 17.50 20.51 -4.48
N LYS A 101 16.65 21.22 -3.75
CA LYS A 101 17.10 22.09 -2.67
C LYS A 101 17.65 21.15 -1.59
N VAL A 102 18.92 20.75 -1.75
CA VAL A 102 19.72 20.30 -0.62
C VAL A 102 19.53 21.38 0.45
N LEU A 103 19.11 20.97 1.65
CA LEU A 103 19.00 21.92 2.74
C LEU A 103 20.34 22.66 2.83
N PRO A 104 20.36 24.00 2.90
CA PRO A 104 21.60 24.74 3.01
C PRO A 104 22.30 24.25 4.27
N THR A 105 23.35 23.44 4.09
CA THR A 105 24.30 23.19 5.15
C THR A 105 25.03 24.50 5.34
N ASN A 106 24.61 25.26 6.36
CA ASN A 106 25.32 26.45 6.79
C ASN A 106 26.72 26.00 7.22
N ALA A 107 27.70 26.18 6.34
CA ALA A 107 29.11 26.01 6.62
C ALA A 107 29.75 27.34 7.08
N ASP A 108 28.95 28.24 7.68
CA ASP A 108 29.45 29.47 8.27
C ASP A 108 30.41 29.13 9.41
N GLY A 109 31.71 29.16 9.11
CA GLY A 109 32.81 28.91 10.05
C GLY A 109 33.73 27.73 9.72
N CYS A 110 33.54 26.99 8.60
CA CYS A 110 34.47 25.91 8.23
C CYS A 110 35.61 26.44 7.35
N GLY A 111 36.81 26.56 7.91
CA GLY A 111 38.01 27.14 7.27
C GLY A 111 38.77 26.20 6.33
N PHE A 112 38.09 25.42 5.50
CA PHE A 112 38.73 24.53 4.53
C PHE A 112 38.37 24.93 3.09
N ASN A 113 39.29 24.65 2.15
CA ASN A 113 39.06 24.82 0.70
C ASN A 113 37.95 23.83 0.26
N GLU A 114 36.70 24.25 0.41
CA GLU A 114 35.53 23.54 -0.06
C GLU A 114 35.44 23.70 -1.59
N THR A 115 35.33 22.58 -2.30
CA THR A 115 34.88 22.58 -3.70
C THR A 115 33.39 22.93 -3.68
N ILE A 116 33.08 24.22 -3.65
CA ILE A 116 31.70 24.72 -3.69
C ILE A 116 31.07 24.16 -4.97
N PRO A 117 30.07 23.25 -4.91
CA PRO A 117 29.30 22.92 -6.10
C PRO A 117 28.62 24.21 -6.53
N GLU A 118 28.72 24.61 -7.80
CA GLU A 118 28.00 25.78 -8.33
C GLU A 118 26.51 25.65 -8.00
N LEU A 119 26.10 26.29 -6.91
CA LEU A 119 24.73 26.57 -6.58
C LEU A 119 24.28 27.65 -7.56
N GLN A 120 23.92 27.22 -8.77
CA GLN A 120 23.08 28.00 -9.66
C GLN A 120 21.73 28.21 -8.95
N GLN A 121 21.70 29.24 -8.12
CA GLN A 121 20.52 29.86 -7.56
C GLN A 121 19.82 30.59 -8.70
N ASN A 122 19.05 29.84 -9.50
CA ASN A 122 17.96 30.45 -10.25
C ASN A 122 16.73 30.41 -9.35
N ASP A 123 16.54 31.49 -8.60
CA ASP A 123 15.24 31.91 -8.07
C ASP A 123 14.30 32.21 -9.25
N THR A 124 13.88 31.17 -9.95
CA THR A 124 12.67 31.21 -10.76
C THR A 124 11.70 30.30 -10.05
N ALA A 125 10.84 30.91 -9.25
CA ALA A 125 9.57 30.32 -8.88
C ALA A 125 8.81 30.05 -10.18
N THR A 126 9.05 28.90 -10.78
CA THR A 126 8.12 28.34 -11.76
C THR A 126 6.99 27.74 -10.94
N ASP A 127 5.87 28.44 -10.92
CA ASP A 127 4.58 28.04 -10.34
C ASP A 127 3.98 26.77 -11.00
N ASP A 128 4.76 26.02 -11.77
CA ASP A 128 4.34 24.88 -12.60
C ASP A 128 4.81 23.51 -12.07
N VAL A 129 5.29 23.44 -10.82
CA VAL A 129 5.62 22.15 -10.20
C VAL A 129 4.48 21.74 -9.28
N PHE A 130 3.68 20.75 -9.70
CA PHE A 130 2.56 20.19 -8.94
C PHE A 130 2.94 20.02 -7.46
N ILE A 131 2.08 20.50 -6.56
CA ILE A 131 2.26 20.48 -5.10
C ILE A 131 2.68 19.09 -4.55
N LEU A 132 2.26 18.01 -5.23
CA LEU A 132 2.64 16.63 -4.91
C LEU A 132 4.14 16.36 -4.98
N TYR A 133 4.90 17.14 -5.76
CA TYR A 133 6.34 16.99 -5.90
C TYR A 133 7.15 17.68 -4.80
N ARG A 134 6.53 18.62 -4.08
CA ARG A 134 7.10 19.25 -2.86
C ARG A 134 6.76 18.52 -1.57
N VAL A 135 5.85 17.55 -1.64
CA VAL A 135 5.42 16.75 -0.49
C VAL A 135 6.56 15.84 -0.05
N SER A 136 6.90 15.87 1.23
CA SER A 136 7.93 15.00 1.80
C SER A 136 7.56 13.53 1.58
N PHE A 137 8.54 12.68 1.24
CA PHE A 137 8.34 11.24 0.99
C PHE A 137 7.56 10.51 2.10
N MET A 138 7.63 11.01 3.33
CA MET A 138 6.85 10.56 4.48
C MET A 138 5.33 10.57 4.25
N TYR A 139 4.81 11.51 3.46
CA TYR A 139 3.38 11.58 3.13
C TYR A 139 2.94 10.55 2.10
N TYR A 140 3.86 9.95 1.34
CA TYR A 140 3.49 8.91 0.36
C TYR A 140 2.91 7.69 1.08
N THR A 141 3.38 7.41 2.29
CA THR A 141 2.80 6.37 3.15
C THR A 141 1.36 6.70 3.54
N PHE A 142 1.08 7.93 3.97
CA PHE A 142 -0.28 8.35 4.34
C PHE A 142 -1.22 8.41 3.15
N ILE A 143 -0.79 8.98 2.03
CA ILE A 143 -1.61 9.07 0.82
C ILE A 143 -1.89 7.65 0.30
N GLY A 144 -0.90 6.75 0.33
CA GLY A 144 -1.05 5.36 -0.10
C GLY A 144 -2.07 4.63 0.78
N MET A 145 -1.92 4.75 2.10
CA MET A 145 -2.89 4.22 3.07
C MET A 145 -4.30 4.76 2.81
N ALA A 146 -4.45 6.08 2.58
CA ALA A 146 -5.73 6.72 2.33
C ALA A 146 -6.38 6.22 1.03
N VAL A 147 -5.61 6.06 -0.05
CA VAL A 147 -6.11 5.53 -1.33
C VAL A 147 -6.60 4.10 -1.16
N VAL A 148 -5.83 3.23 -0.48
CA VAL A 148 -6.26 1.86 -0.17
C VAL A 148 -7.57 1.87 0.61
N PHE A 149 -7.69 2.73 1.61
CA PHE A 149 -8.87 2.80 2.46
C PHE A 149 -10.10 3.30 1.70
N ILE A 150 -9.97 4.40 0.94
CA ILE A 150 -11.08 5.00 0.18
C ILE A 150 -11.57 4.02 -0.89
N VAL A 151 -10.67 3.50 -1.73
CA VAL A 151 -11.05 2.57 -2.79
C VAL A 151 -11.55 1.26 -2.19
N GLY A 152 -10.90 0.76 -1.14
CA GLY A 152 -11.30 -0.45 -0.43
C GLY A 152 -12.71 -0.36 0.14
N VAL A 153 -13.07 0.78 0.74
CA VAL A 153 -14.44 1.06 1.22
C VAL A 153 -15.41 1.13 0.05
N ILE A 154 -15.14 1.91 -1.00
CA ILE A 154 -16.04 2.05 -2.16
C ILE A 154 -16.31 0.69 -2.80
N VAL A 155 -15.26 -0.08 -3.10
CA VAL A 155 -15.42 -1.40 -3.73
C VAL A 155 -16.12 -2.37 -2.78
N SER A 156 -15.87 -2.31 -1.47
CA SER A 156 -16.57 -3.15 -0.50
C SER A 156 -18.02 -2.73 -0.26
N LEU A 157 -18.41 -1.49 -0.58
CA LEU A 157 -19.81 -1.05 -0.56
C LEU A 157 -20.56 -1.52 -1.82
N LEU A 158 -19.89 -1.51 -2.97
CA LEU A 158 -20.45 -2.00 -4.24
C LEU A 158 -20.48 -3.53 -4.32
N THR A 159 -19.64 -4.20 -3.55
CA THR A 159 -19.59 -5.66 -3.49
C THR A 159 -20.50 -6.18 -2.38
N GLU A 160 -20.97 -7.41 -2.55
CA GLU A 160 -21.77 -8.12 -1.56
C GLU A 160 -21.04 -8.21 -0.20
N PRO A 161 -21.77 -8.02 0.93
CA PRO A 161 -21.18 -8.10 2.26
C PRO A 161 -20.53 -9.46 2.50
N PRO A 162 -19.39 -9.49 3.24
CA PRO A 162 -18.75 -10.75 3.60
C PRO A 162 -19.70 -11.61 4.46
N ASN A 163 -19.65 -12.94 4.26
CA ASN A 163 -20.41 -13.90 5.05
C ASN A 163 -20.00 -13.84 6.52
N LEU A 164 -20.94 -13.49 7.39
CA LEU A 164 -20.69 -13.32 8.83
C LEU A 164 -20.27 -14.63 9.52
N GLN A 165 -20.67 -15.79 9.00
CA GLN A 165 -20.33 -17.12 9.54
C GLN A 165 -18.85 -17.51 9.31
N GLU A 166 -18.21 -16.98 8.27
CA GLU A 166 -16.79 -17.28 7.96
C GLU A 166 -15.82 -16.26 8.58
N MET A 167 -16.34 -15.16 9.14
CA MET A 167 -15.53 -14.10 9.72
C MET A 167 -15.04 -14.48 11.11
N ASN A 168 -13.74 -14.71 11.25
CA ASN A 168 -13.13 -14.91 12.57
C ASN A 168 -12.95 -13.54 13.28
N PRO A 169 -13.65 -13.29 14.40
CA PRO A 169 -13.64 -12.00 15.09
C PRO A 169 -12.29 -11.66 15.74
N ALA A 170 -11.37 -12.63 15.86
CA ALA A 170 -10.03 -12.41 16.41
C ALA A 170 -9.10 -11.59 15.48
N LEU A 171 -9.46 -11.38 14.21
CA LEU A 171 -8.67 -10.57 13.28
C LEU A 171 -8.93 -9.05 13.44
N PHE A 172 -9.94 -8.66 14.20
CA PHE A 172 -10.30 -7.25 14.40
C PHE A 172 -9.67 -6.67 15.66
N THR A 173 -9.48 -5.35 15.68
CA THR A 173 -9.08 -4.63 16.89
C THR A 173 -10.11 -4.83 18.01
N PRO A 174 -9.72 -4.81 19.30
CA PRO A 174 -10.61 -5.15 20.43
C PRO A 174 -11.91 -4.31 20.46
N ILE A 175 -11.85 -3.06 19.98
CA ILE A 175 -13.01 -2.17 19.87
C ILE A 175 -13.99 -2.66 18.79
N VAL A 176 -13.47 -3.00 17.61
CA VAL A 176 -14.27 -3.49 16.47
C VAL A 176 -14.75 -4.92 16.72
N ARG A 177 -13.95 -5.73 17.42
CA ARG A 177 -14.27 -7.10 17.81
C ARG A 177 -15.57 -7.17 18.62
N ASN A 178 -15.72 -6.33 19.64
CA ASN A 178 -16.96 -6.29 20.44
C ASN A 178 -18.20 -5.95 19.59
N TYR A 179 -18.04 -5.07 18.60
CA TYR A 179 -19.11 -4.72 17.68
C TYR A 179 -19.46 -5.88 16.73
N VAL A 180 -18.45 -6.54 16.17
CA VAL A 180 -18.61 -7.70 15.28
C VAL A 180 -19.23 -8.89 16.02
N GLU A 181 -18.74 -9.21 17.23
CA GLU A 181 -19.28 -10.32 18.04
C GLU A 181 -20.75 -10.10 18.41
N ARG A 182 -21.16 -8.86 18.75
CA ARG A 182 -22.57 -8.53 18.97
C ARG A 182 -23.41 -8.75 17.71
N LYS A 183 -22.89 -8.37 16.55
CA LYS A 183 -23.58 -8.51 15.26
C LYS A 183 -23.72 -9.98 14.83
N ILE A 184 -22.66 -10.79 14.99
CA ILE A 184 -22.69 -12.24 14.74
C ILE A 184 -23.70 -12.92 15.66
N ARG A 185 -23.68 -12.61 16.96
CA ARG A 185 -24.64 -13.19 17.93
C ARG A 185 -26.09 -12.89 17.55
N GLY A 186 -26.39 -11.67 17.12
CA GLY A 186 -27.72 -11.29 16.65
C GLY A 186 -28.16 -12.06 15.40
N TYR A 187 -27.23 -12.32 14.47
CA TYR A 187 -27.51 -13.10 13.26
C TYR A 187 -27.80 -14.58 13.59
N VAL A 188 -26.98 -15.22 14.42
CA VAL A 188 -27.16 -16.62 14.83
C VAL A 188 -28.49 -16.84 15.56
N VAL A 189 -28.88 -15.92 16.44
CA VAL A 189 -30.18 -16.00 17.13
C VAL A 189 -31.34 -15.90 16.15
N LYS A 190 -31.25 -14.99 15.17
CA LYS A 190 -32.28 -14.85 14.15
C LYS A 190 -32.41 -16.11 13.29
N GLU A 191 -31.28 -16.65 12.82
CA GLU A 191 -31.23 -17.87 12.01
C GLU A 191 -31.78 -19.08 12.78
N SER A 192 -31.41 -19.25 14.05
CA SER A 192 -31.96 -20.29 14.92
C SER A 192 -33.48 -20.17 15.08
N SER A 193 -34.00 -18.94 15.21
CA SER A 193 -35.43 -18.71 15.35
C SER A 193 -36.23 -18.95 14.07
N GLU A 194 -35.64 -18.68 12.90
CA GLU A 194 -36.26 -18.97 11.60
C GLU A 194 -36.27 -20.48 11.32
N MET A 195 -35.18 -21.19 11.65
CA MET A 195 -35.10 -22.65 11.58
C MET A 195 -36.14 -23.33 12.48
N GLU A 196 -36.35 -22.82 13.70
CA GLU A 196 -37.33 -23.38 14.62
C GLU A 196 -38.78 -23.18 14.13
N ARG A 197 -39.08 -22.03 13.51
CA ARG A 197 -40.39 -21.79 12.87
C ARG A 197 -40.66 -22.73 11.71
N LEU A 198 -39.67 -22.95 10.85
CA LEU A 198 -39.78 -23.88 9.73
C LEU A 198 -40.01 -25.33 10.19
N ASN A 199 -39.32 -25.76 11.26
CA ASN A 199 -39.50 -27.10 11.80
C ASN A 199 -40.92 -27.33 12.35
N ILE A 200 -41.49 -26.31 13.00
CA ILE A 200 -42.88 -26.34 13.50
C ILE A 200 -43.89 -26.40 12.35
N GLU A 201 -43.67 -25.65 11.26
CA GLU A 201 -44.55 -25.69 10.07
C GLU A 201 -44.48 -27.02 9.31
N THR A 202 -43.34 -27.73 9.32
CA THR A 202 -43.21 -29.04 8.66
C THR A 202 -43.81 -30.22 9.43
N HIS A 203 -44.22 -30.02 10.69
CA HIS A 203 -44.78 -31.07 11.56
C HIS A 203 -46.28 -30.91 11.84
N ASN A 204 -46.96 -29.98 11.17
CA ASN A 204 -48.40 -29.77 11.24
C ASN A 204 -49.02 -29.93 9.84
#